data_AF-A0A2V8F5A4-F1
#
_entry.id   AF-A0A2V8F5A4-F1
#
_cell.length_a   1.000
_cell.length_b   1.000
_cell.length_c   1.000
_cell.angle_alpha   90.00
_cell.angle_beta   90.00
_cell.angle_gamma   90.00
#
_symmetry.space_group_name_H-M   'P 1'
#
loop_
_entity.id
_entity.type
_entity.pdbx_description
1 polymer ?
#
loop_
_entity_poly.entity_id
_entity_poly.type
_entity_poly.pdbx_seq_one_letter_code
_entity_poly.pdbx_strand_id
1 'polypeptide(L)'
;MPFRIANQPLLNPTDRSLCFVKMVSPSYFGTLHLRLRRGRVLGERDRQGGSYVTVINETMARKYFPNLDPVGQHLIVQEIVPFTARFGPEISWEVVGVIADERVTTLGDTRESPGMYVSNEQSPTPFQSLIVRTTVSPAQLGESLRKAVYRVDPSQAVAEIKTLDQFKAESMASDEFRLWLLGVFAAIALLLAAVGIYGVIAYSVVRQTHELGIRGALGAGVGHLLGLIVRDGMFMTAAGLALGLAGALGAKRVLTAFLFGVGGSDAIAFLAAGGTLASVAALACYLPARRATSVDPMIALRAE
;
A
#
# COMPACT_ATOMS: atom_id res chain seq x y z
N MET A 1 -10.17 20.04 -6.44
CA MET A 1 -10.70 21.24 -7.13
C MET A 1 -11.58 20.80 -8.28
N PRO A 2 -12.87 21.18 -8.25
CA PRO A 2 -13.78 21.02 -9.38
C PRO A 2 -13.38 21.94 -10.55
N PHE A 3 -13.36 21.42 -11.77
CA PHE A 3 -13.08 22.19 -12.98
C PHE A 3 -13.93 21.72 -14.17
N ARG A 4 -14.00 22.56 -15.21
CA ARG A 4 -14.54 22.20 -16.54
C ARG A 4 -13.61 22.69 -17.64
N ILE A 5 -13.60 22.02 -18.78
CA ILE A 5 -12.92 22.50 -19.98
C ILE A 5 -13.85 23.49 -20.68
N ALA A 6 -13.38 24.69 -21.03
CA ALA A 6 -14.21 25.76 -21.58
C ALA A 6 -14.99 25.33 -22.83
N ASN A 7 -14.38 24.50 -23.66
CA ASN A 7 -14.95 24.01 -24.92
C ASN A 7 -15.84 22.75 -24.77
N GLN A 8 -16.12 22.30 -23.54
CA GLN A 8 -16.98 21.15 -23.28
C GLN A 8 -18.28 21.61 -22.58
N PRO A 9 -19.46 21.25 -23.12
CA PRO A 9 -20.73 21.57 -22.47
C PRO A 9 -20.85 20.82 -21.14
N LEU A 10 -21.27 21.52 -20.09
CA LEU A 10 -21.70 20.89 -18.84
C LEU A 10 -23.19 20.55 -18.95
N LEU A 11 -23.54 19.27 -18.80
CA LEU A 11 -24.94 18.84 -18.72
C LEU A 11 -25.51 19.10 -17.31
N ASN A 12 -24.71 18.91 -16.25
CA ASN A 12 -25.02 19.34 -14.88
C ASN A 12 -23.85 20.07 -14.20
N PRO A 13 -24.11 21.07 -13.35
CA PRO A 13 -23.07 21.75 -12.55
C PRO A 13 -22.28 20.84 -11.61
N THR A 14 -22.87 19.69 -11.23
CA THR A 14 -22.28 18.68 -10.36
C THR A 14 -21.29 17.76 -11.09
N ASP A 15 -21.29 17.75 -12.43
CA ASP A 15 -20.44 16.87 -13.26
C ASP A 15 -19.01 17.41 -13.45
N ARG A 16 -18.59 18.35 -12.61
CA ARG A 16 -17.23 18.90 -12.69
C ARG A 16 -16.20 17.83 -12.39
N SER A 17 -15.19 17.78 -13.24
CA SER A 17 -14.05 16.91 -13.03
C SER A 17 -13.24 17.37 -11.82
N LEU A 18 -12.63 16.40 -11.12
CA LEU A 18 -11.82 16.67 -9.93
C LEU A 18 -10.34 16.48 -10.23
N CYS A 19 -9.53 17.43 -9.80
CA CYS A 19 -8.07 17.36 -9.77
C CYS A 19 -7.55 17.89 -8.43
N PHE A 20 -6.30 17.59 -8.10
CA PHE A 20 -5.61 18.35 -7.06
C PHE A 20 -5.08 19.66 -7.63
N VAL A 21 -4.89 20.67 -6.78
CA VAL A 21 -4.27 21.94 -7.18
C VAL A 21 -3.17 22.30 -6.20
N LYS A 22 -2.03 22.73 -6.75
CA LYS A 22 -0.89 23.21 -5.97
C LYS A 22 -0.57 24.65 -6.36
N MET A 23 -0.41 25.49 -5.35
CA MET A 23 0.08 26.84 -5.48
C MET A 23 1.60 26.78 -5.33
N VAL A 24 2.33 27.19 -6.35
CA VAL A 24 3.77 26.96 -6.44
C VAL A 24 4.50 28.25 -6.80
N SER A 25 5.72 28.39 -6.29
CA SER A 25 6.64 29.44 -6.71
C SER A 25 7.28 29.09 -8.07
N PRO A 26 7.82 30.08 -8.81
CA PRO A 26 8.58 29.84 -10.04
C PRO A 26 9.68 28.78 -9.89
N SER A 27 10.35 28.75 -8.73
CA SER A 27 11.44 27.82 -8.45
C SER A 27 10.99 26.37 -8.20
N TYR A 28 9.71 26.11 -7.94
CA TYR A 28 9.20 24.80 -7.51
C TYR A 28 9.61 23.64 -8.43
N PHE A 29 9.42 23.82 -9.74
CA PHE A 29 9.72 22.78 -10.73
C PHE A 29 11.21 22.45 -10.78
N GLY A 30 12.06 23.47 -10.70
CA GLY A 30 13.51 23.29 -10.60
C GLY A 30 13.92 22.66 -9.27
N THR A 31 13.34 23.11 -8.16
CA THR A 31 13.61 22.56 -6.83
C THR A 31 13.22 21.09 -6.72
N LEU A 32 12.21 20.60 -7.43
CA LEU A 32 11.83 19.18 -7.44
C LEU A 32 12.34 18.39 -8.66
N HIS A 33 13.09 19.04 -9.57
CA HIS A 33 13.50 18.46 -10.86
C HIS A 33 12.31 17.89 -11.67
N LEU A 34 11.16 18.55 -11.60
CA LEU A 34 9.99 18.18 -12.40
C LEU A 34 10.26 18.53 -13.86
N ARG A 35 10.28 17.51 -14.71
CA ARG A 35 10.60 17.66 -16.12
C ARG A 35 9.43 18.26 -16.89
N LEU A 36 9.70 19.33 -17.62
CA LEU A 36 8.75 19.88 -18.60
C LEU A 36 8.62 18.92 -19.79
N ARG A 37 7.38 18.68 -20.21
CA ARG A 37 7.04 17.83 -21.36
C ARG A 37 6.59 18.63 -22.57
N ARG A 38 5.76 19.66 -22.35
CA ARG A 38 5.25 20.55 -23.39
C ARG A 38 5.04 21.96 -22.86
N GLY A 39 5.10 22.95 -23.75
CA GLY A 39 4.83 24.35 -23.42
C GLY A 39 5.92 24.94 -22.53
N ARG A 40 5.51 25.55 -21.41
CA ARG A 40 6.39 26.20 -20.44
C ARG A 40 5.95 25.96 -18.99
N VAL A 41 6.87 26.14 -18.05
CA VAL A 41 6.53 26.23 -16.62
C VAL A 41 6.03 27.63 -16.24
N LEU A 42 5.49 27.74 -15.02
CA LEU A 42 5.18 29.03 -14.40
C LEU A 42 6.48 29.76 -14.05
N GLY A 43 6.50 31.08 -14.22
CA GLY A 43 7.67 31.92 -13.92
C GLY A 43 7.28 33.31 -13.39
N GLU A 44 8.28 34.19 -13.23
CA GLU A 44 8.16 35.55 -12.69
C GLU A 44 7.15 36.47 -13.43
N ARG A 45 6.77 36.10 -14.66
CA ARG A 45 5.76 36.84 -15.44
C ARG A 45 4.33 36.49 -15.05
N ASP A 46 4.10 35.36 -14.40
CA ASP A 46 2.78 34.82 -14.07
C ASP A 46 2.36 35.32 -12.67
N ARG A 47 2.24 36.64 -12.55
CA ARG A 47 1.95 37.36 -11.30
C ARG A 47 0.52 37.91 -11.26
N GLN A 48 0.14 38.44 -10.10
CA GLN A 48 -1.16 39.06 -9.91
C GLN A 48 -1.41 40.19 -10.92
N GLY A 49 -2.65 40.26 -11.45
CA GLY A 49 -3.05 41.25 -12.47
C GLY A 49 -2.72 40.86 -13.92
N GLY A 50 -1.98 39.76 -14.14
CA GLY A 50 -1.80 39.16 -15.46
C GLY A 50 -2.92 38.18 -15.84
N SER A 51 -2.81 37.60 -17.04
CA SER A 51 -3.67 36.47 -17.43
C SER A 51 -3.48 35.29 -16.48
N TYR A 52 -4.58 34.67 -16.07
CA TYR A 52 -4.50 33.49 -15.23
C TYR A 52 -4.05 32.27 -16.05
N VAL A 53 -3.01 31.62 -15.58
CA VAL A 53 -2.38 30.49 -16.27
C VAL A 53 -2.18 29.32 -15.32
N THR A 54 -2.16 28.11 -15.89
CA THR A 54 -1.90 26.89 -15.14
C THR A 54 -0.99 25.95 -15.92
N VAL A 55 -0.22 25.15 -15.18
CA VAL A 55 0.53 24.01 -15.70
C VAL A 55 -0.18 22.76 -15.21
N ILE A 56 -0.29 21.72 -16.04
CA ILE A 56 -0.92 20.45 -15.66
C ILE A 56 0.11 19.31 -15.70
N ASN A 57 -0.18 18.19 -15.05
CA ASN A 57 0.65 16.99 -15.17
C ASN A 57 0.25 16.07 -16.35
N GLU A 58 1.12 15.13 -16.70
CA GLU A 58 0.90 14.14 -17.76
C GLU A 58 -0.39 13.34 -17.57
N THR A 59 -0.71 12.94 -16.34
CA THR A 59 -1.94 12.21 -16.04
C THR A 59 -3.19 13.04 -16.33
N MET A 60 -3.20 14.33 -15.98
CA MET A 60 -4.32 15.21 -16.31
C MET A 60 -4.45 15.43 -17.82
N ALA A 61 -3.33 15.66 -18.51
CA ALA A 61 -3.31 15.81 -19.96
C ALA A 61 -3.87 14.57 -20.67
N ARG A 62 -3.39 13.37 -20.31
CA ARG A 62 -3.84 12.10 -20.88
C ARG A 62 -5.33 11.85 -20.64
N LYS A 63 -5.82 12.13 -19.43
CA LYS A 63 -7.18 11.78 -19.01
C LYS A 63 -8.25 12.70 -19.59
N TYR A 64 -7.99 14.01 -19.62
CA TYR A 64 -9.01 15.01 -19.95
C TYR A 64 -8.85 15.63 -21.34
N PHE A 65 -7.69 15.45 -21.99
CA PHE A 65 -7.42 15.91 -23.34
C PHE A 65 -7.01 14.75 -24.27
N PRO A 66 -7.82 13.67 -24.37
CA PRO A 66 -7.51 12.59 -25.29
C PRO A 66 -7.51 13.13 -26.72
N ASN A 67 -6.39 12.97 -27.43
CA ASN A 67 -6.21 13.39 -28.83
C ASN A 67 -6.26 14.91 -29.08
N LEU A 68 -6.17 15.74 -28.04
CA LEU A 68 -6.11 17.20 -28.16
C LEU A 68 -4.82 17.72 -27.51
N ASP A 69 -4.21 18.77 -28.06
CA ASP A 69 -3.11 19.44 -27.35
C ASP A 69 -3.68 20.24 -26.18
N PRO A 70 -3.31 19.93 -24.93
CA PRO A 70 -3.84 20.64 -23.78
C PRO A 70 -3.32 22.09 -23.69
N VAL A 71 -2.16 22.40 -24.28
CA VAL A 71 -1.58 23.75 -24.22
C VAL A 71 -2.44 24.74 -25.02
N GLY A 72 -2.74 25.90 -24.43
CA GLY A 72 -3.67 26.92 -24.96
C GLY A 72 -5.15 26.65 -24.67
N GLN A 73 -5.49 25.48 -24.12
CA GLN A 73 -6.85 25.20 -23.68
C GLN A 73 -7.17 25.94 -22.38
N HIS A 74 -8.45 26.28 -22.21
CA HIS A 74 -8.92 27.02 -21.06
C HIS A 74 -9.69 26.12 -20.10
N LEU A 75 -9.30 26.14 -18.83
CA LEU A 75 -9.90 25.42 -17.72
C LEU A 75 -10.67 26.42 -16.87
N ILE A 76 -11.97 26.23 -16.76
CA ILE A 76 -12.83 27.08 -15.95
C ILE A 76 -12.95 26.46 -14.57
N VAL A 77 -12.50 27.21 -13.58
CA VAL A 77 -12.46 26.83 -12.17
C VAL A 77 -13.17 27.90 -11.35
N GLN A 78 -13.57 27.56 -10.13
CA GLN A 78 -14.05 28.60 -9.21
C GLN A 78 -12.84 29.24 -8.51
N GLU A 79 -12.84 30.55 -8.41
CA GLU A 79 -11.78 31.30 -7.76
C GLU A 79 -11.59 30.86 -6.30
N ILE A 80 -10.34 30.60 -5.93
CA ILE A 80 -9.97 30.33 -4.54
C ILE A 80 -9.84 31.68 -3.84
N VAL A 81 -10.85 32.05 -3.06
CA VAL A 81 -10.82 33.30 -2.29
C VAL A 81 -10.03 33.08 -1.00
N PRO A 82 -8.91 33.79 -0.78
CA PRO A 82 -8.10 33.63 0.42
C PRO A 82 -8.92 33.90 1.69
N PHE A 83 -8.61 33.18 2.76
CA PHE A 83 -9.23 33.35 4.09
C PHE A 83 -10.74 33.10 4.18
N THR A 84 -11.38 32.51 3.16
CA THR A 84 -12.80 32.16 3.22
C THR A 84 -13.05 30.72 2.77
N ALA A 85 -14.09 30.10 3.32
CA ALA A 85 -14.53 28.76 2.91
C ALA A 85 -15.40 28.77 1.64
N ARG A 86 -15.59 29.95 1.01
CA ARG A 86 -16.45 30.12 -0.18
C ARG A 86 -15.57 30.26 -1.41
N PHE A 87 -16.01 29.64 -2.50
CA PHE A 87 -15.44 29.91 -3.80
C PHE A 87 -15.98 31.23 -4.37
N GLY A 88 -15.12 31.94 -5.09
CA GLY A 88 -15.45 33.16 -5.80
C GLY A 88 -16.08 32.88 -7.17
N PRO A 89 -16.15 33.90 -8.06
CA PRO A 89 -16.63 33.73 -9.42
C PRO A 89 -15.82 32.69 -10.22
N GLU A 90 -16.38 32.25 -11.35
CA GLU A 90 -15.62 31.42 -12.28
C GLU A 90 -14.47 32.22 -12.90
N ILE A 91 -13.27 31.65 -12.85
CA ILE A 91 -12.08 32.16 -13.51
C ILE A 91 -11.60 31.15 -14.55
N SER A 92 -11.06 31.67 -15.63
CA SER A 92 -10.54 30.88 -16.75
C SER A 92 -9.02 30.83 -16.66
N TRP A 93 -8.47 29.63 -16.51
CA TRP A 93 -7.03 29.37 -16.51
C TRP A 93 -6.59 28.80 -17.85
N GLU A 94 -5.68 29.48 -18.53
CA GLU A 94 -5.05 28.95 -19.73
C GLU A 94 -3.97 27.93 -19.35
N VAL A 95 -4.02 26.74 -19.95
CA VAL A 95 -2.97 25.73 -19.80
C VAL A 95 -1.74 26.16 -20.60
N VAL A 96 -0.65 26.51 -19.93
CA VAL A 96 0.59 26.97 -20.59
C VAL A 96 1.67 25.90 -20.71
N GLY A 97 1.49 24.76 -20.03
CA GLY A 97 2.43 23.66 -20.12
C GLY A 97 1.99 22.37 -19.45
N VAL A 98 2.73 21.32 -19.76
CA VAL A 98 2.57 19.97 -19.20
C VAL A 98 3.88 19.52 -18.59
N ILE A 99 3.85 19.07 -17.34
CA ILE A 99 5.01 18.51 -16.63
C ILE A 99 4.85 17.01 -16.37
N ALA A 100 5.96 16.34 -16.09
CA ALA A 100 5.94 14.95 -15.64
C ALA A 100 5.13 14.76 -14.35
N ASP A 101 4.54 13.58 -14.20
CA ASP A 101 3.80 13.24 -12.99
C ASP A 101 4.70 13.22 -11.76
N GLU A 102 4.19 13.77 -10.66
CA GLU A 102 4.80 13.66 -9.34
C GLU A 102 3.94 12.79 -8.41
N ARG A 103 4.55 12.25 -7.36
CA ARG A 103 3.81 11.50 -6.34
C ARG A 103 3.26 12.47 -5.30
N VAL A 104 1.96 12.76 -5.39
CA VAL A 104 1.26 13.68 -4.46
C VAL A 104 0.53 12.93 -3.33
N THR A 105 0.26 11.65 -3.53
CA THR A 105 -0.36 10.76 -2.55
C THR A 105 0.69 10.00 -1.74
N THR A 106 0.27 9.31 -0.68
CA THR A 106 1.12 8.37 0.05
C THR A 106 1.72 7.33 -0.91
N LEU A 107 2.91 6.82 -0.59
CA LEU A 107 3.67 5.94 -1.49
C LEU A 107 2.89 4.69 -1.91
N GLY A 108 2.03 4.16 -1.03
CA GLY A 108 1.15 3.03 -1.31
C GLY A 108 -0.09 3.34 -2.17
N ASP A 109 -0.46 4.61 -2.35
CA ASP A 109 -1.65 4.98 -3.11
C ASP A 109 -1.35 5.07 -4.61
N THR A 110 -1.74 4.04 -5.35
CA THR A 110 -1.52 3.93 -6.80
C THR A 110 -2.54 4.68 -7.65
N ARG A 111 -3.46 5.44 -7.06
CA ARG A 111 -4.47 6.17 -7.83
C ARG A 111 -3.83 7.22 -8.73
N GLU A 112 -4.35 7.31 -9.95
CA GLU A 112 -4.03 8.42 -10.85
C GLU A 112 -4.39 9.75 -10.19
N SER A 113 -3.43 10.65 -10.17
CA SER A 113 -3.57 11.97 -9.55
C SER A 113 -3.49 13.03 -10.63
N PRO A 114 -4.60 13.41 -11.30
CA PRO A 114 -4.60 14.56 -12.19
C PRO A 114 -4.44 15.85 -11.38
N GLY A 115 -3.55 16.74 -11.83
CA GLY A 115 -3.13 17.91 -11.08
C GLY A 115 -2.98 19.18 -11.90
N MET A 116 -3.37 20.31 -11.30
CA MET A 116 -3.04 21.65 -11.77
C MET A 116 -2.04 22.34 -10.84
N TYR A 117 -1.17 23.13 -11.42
CA TYR A 117 -0.19 23.96 -10.73
C TYR A 117 -0.46 25.41 -11.12
N VAL A 118 -0.56 26.28 -10.12
CA VAL A 118 -0.84 27.71 -10.31
C VAL A 118 0.15 28.55 -9.51
N SER A 119 0.33 29.79 -9.93
CA SER A 119 1.27 30.70 -9.28
C SER A 119 0.78 31.07 -7.88
N ASN A 120 1.65 30.95 -6.88
CA ASN A 120 1.36 31.40 -5.51
C ASN A 120 1.12 32.92 -5.42
N GLU A 121 1.61 33.71 -6.39
CA GLU A 121 1.34 35.14 -6.48
C GLU A 121 -0.07 35.45 -7.01
N GLN A 122 -0.62 34.59 -7.88
CA GLN A 122 -1.98 34.74 -8.39
C GLN A 122 -3.03 34.14 -7.47
N SER A 123 -2.65 33.18 -6.63
CA SER A 123 -3.55 32.48 -5.71
C SER A 123 -2.88 32.30 -4.34
N PRO A 124 -2.73 33.39 -3.55
CA PRO A 124 -2.04 33.34 -2.27
C PRO A 124 -2.83 32.53 -1.23
N THR A 125 -2.15 31.64 -0.51
CA THR A 125 -2.74 30.90 0.61
C THR A 125 -2.13 31.26 1.96
N PRO A 126 -2.95 31.21 3.04
CA PRO A 126 -2.48 31.49 4.40
C PRO A 126 -1.48 30.47 4.93
N PHE A 127 -1.53 29.23 4.42
CA PHE A 127 -0.60 28.16 4.78
C PHE A 127 0.29 27.85 3.58
N GLN A 128 1.59 27.88 3.81
CA GLN A 128 2.60 27.58 2.80
C GLN A 128 3.61 26.56 3.35
N SER A 129 4.09 25.70 2.47
CA SER A 129 5.20 24.79 2.74
C SER A 129 6.39 25.25 1.93
N LEU A 130 7.55 25.42 2.58
CA LEU A 130 8.78 25.78 1.91
C LEU A 130 9.57 24.51 1.55
N ILE A 131 9.87 24.35 0.26
CA ILE A 131 10.74 23.27 -0.22
C ILE A 131 12.10 23.87 -0.54
N VAL A 132 13.14 23.32 0.07
CA VAL A 132 14.52 23.77 -0.11
C VAL A 132 15.35 22.62 -0.64
N ARG A 133 16.08 22.86 -1.73
CA ARG A 133 17.11 21.95 -2.24
C ARG A 133 18.48 22.45 -1.81
N THR A 134 19.31 21.55 -1.33
CA THR A 134 20.64 21.85 -0.82
C THR A 134 21.65 20.78 -1.22
N THR A 135 22.93 21.16 -1.31
CA THR A 135 24.07 20.27 -1.47
C THR A 135 24.75 19.93 -0.14
N VAL A 136 24.46 20.67 0.93
CA VAL A 136 24.98 20.40 2.28
C VAL A 136 24.00 19.56 3.09
N SER A 137 24.48 18.95 4.19
CA SER A 137 23.65 18.10 5.05
C SER A 137 22.38 18.85 5.51
N PRO A 138 21.17 18.31 5.25
CA PRO A 138 19.92 18.95 5.65
C PRO A 138 19.82 19.21 7.16
N ALA A 139 20.43 18.34 7.98
CA ALA A 139 20.47 18.48 9.43
C ALA A 139 21.14 19.78 9.90
N GLN A 140 22.08 20.32 9.11
CA GLN A 140 22.81 21.56 9.42
C GLN A 140 22.06 22.82 8.97
N LEU A 141 21.04 22.67 8.11
CA LEU A 141 20.28 23.79 7.53
C LEU A 141 19.06 24.19 8.35
N GLY A 142 18.52 23.29 9.18
CA GLY A 142 17.27 23.53 9.91
C GLY A 142 17.29 24.83 10.72
N GLU A 143 18.28 25.03 11.58
CA GLU A 143 18.40 26.26 12.39
C GLU A 143 18.63 27.51 11.54
N SER A 144 19.45 27.41 10.50
CA SER A 144 19.75 28.53 9.61
C SER A 144 18.50 28.98 8.84
N LEU A 145 17.70 28.03 8.36
CA LEU A 145 16.41 28.29 7.71
C LEU A 145 15.41 28.90 8.69
N ARG A 146 15.30 28.34 9.90
CA ARG A 146 14.41 28.90 10.93
C ARG A 146 14.77 30.35 11.28
N LYS A 147 16.06 30.64 11.47
CA LYS A 147 16.54 32.01 11.69
C LYS A 147 16.25 32.92 10.51
N ALA A 148 16.37 32.44 9.27
CA ALA A 148 16.05 33.24 8.08
C ALA A 148 14.56 33.60 8.02
N VAL A 149 13.66 32.66 8.35
CA VAL A 149 12.21 32.93 8.43
C VAL A 149 11.91 33.95 9.53
N TYR A 150 12.46 33.76 10.73
CA TYR A 150 12.24 34.69 11.85
C TYR A 150 12.80 36.10 11.62
N ARG A 151 13.77 36.29 10.72
CA ARG A 151 14.21 37.64 10.33
C ARG A 151 13.18 38.37 9.48
N VAL A 152 12.40 37.63 8.68
CA VAL A 152 11.33 38.22 7.86
C VAL A 152 10.11 38.51 8.72
N ASP A 153 9.69 37.53 9.52
CA ASP A 153 8.56 37.67 10.44
C ASP A 153 8.79 36.79 11.69
N PRO A 154 9.09 37.42 12.86
CA PRO A 154 9.31 36.71 14.11
C PRO A 154 8.07 35.96 14.63
N SER A 155 6.87 36.31 14.16
CA SER A 155 5.61 35.69 14.58
C SER A 155 5.25 34.41 13.80
N GLN A 156 6.01 34.08 12.74
CA GLN A 156 5.75 32.88 11.94
C GLN A 156 6.10 31.60 12.68
N ALA A 157 5.13 30.74 12.92
CA ALA A 157 5.40 29.39 13.41
C ALA A 157 6.11 28.56 12.32
N VAL A 158 7.41 28.39 12.44
CA VAL A 158 8.15 27.44 11.60
C VAL A 158 7.83 26.03 12.09
N ALA A 159 6.97 25.33 11.34
CA ALA A 159 6.65 23.93 11.57
C ALA A 159 7.91 23.04 11.49
N GLU A 160 7.74 21.76 11.82
CA GLU A 160 8.83 20.80 11.84
C GLU A 160 9.58 20.74 10.49
N ILE A 161 10.89 20.98 10.52
CA ILE A 161 11.74 20.90 9.33
C ILE A 161 12.12 19.45 9.12
N LYS A 162 11.60 18.84 8.05
CA LYS A 162 11.87 17.44 7.69
C LYS A 162 12.65 17.34 6.41
N THR A 163 13.55 16.37 6.37
CA THR A 163 14.15 15.92 5.12
C THR A 163 13.12 15.14 4.30
N LEU A 164 13.33 15.07 2.98
CA LEU A 164 12.46 14.25 2.13
C LEU A 164 12.48 12.78 2.54
N ASP A 165 13.62 12.28 3.04
CA ASP A 165 13.75 10.90 3.55
C ASP A 165 12.95 10.67 4.83
N GLN A 166 12.96 11.61 5.77
CA GLN A 166 12.10 11.55 6.96
C GLN A 166 10.63 11.63 6.60
N PHE A 167 10.26 12.54 5.69
CA PHE A 167 8.88 12.65 5.22
C PHE A 167 8.40 11.36 4.53
N LYS A 168 9.29 10.73 3.75
CA LYS A 168 9.06 9.42 3.13
C LYS A 168 8.87 8.33 4.19
N ALA A 169 9.75 8.28 5.20
CA ALA A 169 9.69 7.30 6.28
C ALA A 169 8.39 7.43 7.10
N GLU A 170 7.99 8.64 7.48
CA GLU A 170 6.74 8.88 8.21
C GLU A 170 5.49 8.50 7.41
N SER A 171 5.51 8.79 6.10
CA SER A 171 4.44 8.38 5.19
C SER A 171 4.32 6.86 5.08
N MET A 172 5.40 6.12 5.33
CA MET A 172 5.44 4.65 5.34
C MET A 172 5.26 4.05 6.75
N ALA A 173 5.57 4.78 7.81
CA ALA A 173 5.57 4.26 9.18
C ALA A 173 4.16 3.79 9.63
N SER A 174 3.10 4.44 9.12
CA SER A 174 1.72 3.99 9.34
C SER A 174 1.42 2.63 8.69
N ASP A 175 2.13 2.27 7.63
CA ASP A 175 1.98 0.99 6.94
C ASP A 175 2.82 -0.09 7.64
N GLU A 176 4.04 0.23 8.09
CA GLU A 176 4.92 -0.72 8.78
C GLU A 176 4.31 -1.25 10.08
N PHE A 177 3.70 -0.39 10.90
CA PHE A 177 3.04 -0.82 12.14
C PHE A 177 1.88 -1.80 11.85
N ARG A 178 1.09 -1.53 10.81
CA ARG A 178 -0.02 -2.42 10.40
C ARG A 178 0.50 -3.76 9.89
N LEU A 179 1.59 -3.75 9.11
CA LEU A 179 2.23 -4.97 8.64
C LEU A 179 2.79 -5.79 9.80
N TRP A 180 3.38 -5.14 10.80
CA TRP A 180 3.91 -5.83 11.99
C TRP A 180 2.77 -6.50 12.79
N LEU A 181 1.68 -5.76 13.04
CA LEU A 181 0.51 -6.30 13.73
C LEU A 181 -0.12 -7.48 12.97
N LEU A 182 -0.26 -7.35 11.65
CA LEU A 182 -0.75 -8.44 10.79
C LEU A 182 0.19 -9.65 10.82
N GLY A 183 1.51 -9.41 10.82
CA GLY A 183 2.52 -10.45 10.97
C GLY A 183 2.39 -11.22 12.28
N VAL A 184 2.17 -10.52 13.40
CA VAL A 184 1.91 -11.15 14.71
C VAL A 184 0.64 -12.00 14.68
N PHE A 185 -0.47 -11.47 14.15
CA PHE A 185 -1.71 -12.25 14.03
C PHE A 185 -1.57 -13.45 13.11
N ALA A 186 -0.83 -13.32 12.00
CA ALA A 186 -0.53 -14.44 11.12
C ALA A 186 0.31 -15.51 11.83
N ALA A 187 1.32 -15.11 12.62
CA ALA A 187 2.13 -16.03 13.40
C ALA A 187 1.32 -16.77 14.48
N ILE A 188 0.41 -16.07 15.18
CA ILE A 188 -0.50 -16.67 16.16
C ILE A 188 -1.45 -17.66 15.47
N ALA A 189 -2.05 -17.27 14.35
CA ALA A 189 -2.94 -18.14 13.57
C ALA A 189 -2.21 -19.39 13.08
N LEU A 190 -0.96 -19.25 12.63
CA LEU A 190 -0.11 -20.36 12.21
C LEU A 190 0.21 -21.30 13.37
N LEU A 191 0.51 -20.76 14.56
CA LEU A 191 0.71 -21.55 15.78
C LEU A 191 -0.55 -22.31 16.18
N LEU A 192 -1.72 -21.67 16.16
CA LEU A 192 -3.00 -22.31 16.48
C LEU A 192 -3.33 -23.42 15.47
N ALA A 193 -3.09 -23.18 14.19
CA ALA A 193 -3.25 -24.19 13.15
C ALA A 193 -2.29 -25.36 13.35
N ALA A 194 -1.03 -25.10 13.69
CA ALA A 194 -0.02 -26.11 14.00
C ALA A 194 -0.43 -26.99 15.20
N VAL A 195 -0.90 -26.38 16.28
CA VAL A 195 -1.39 -27.09 17.47
C VAL A 195 -2.63 -27.92 17.13
N GLY A 196 -3.57 -27.37 16.35
CA GLY A 196 -4.77 -28.09 15.90
C GLY A 196 -4.44 -29.31 15.04
N ILE A 197 -3.52 -29.17 14.07
CA ILE A 197 -3.02 -30.27 13.24
C ILE A 197 -2.39 -31.36 14.12
N TYR A 198 -1.52 -30.97 15.06
CA TYR A 198 -0.91 -31.93 15.98
C TYR A 198 -1.96 -32.65 16.82
N GLY A 199 -2.93 -31.94 17.39
CA GLY A 199 -4.01 -32.53 18.19
C GLY A 199 -4.84 -33.53 17.40
N VAL A 200 -5.26 -33.18 16.19
CA VAL A 200 -6.06 -34.06 15.31
C VAL A 200 -5.26 -35.29 14.88
N ILE A 201 -4.01 -35.12 14.45
CA ILE A 201 -3.15 -36.23 14.02
C ILE A 201 -2.82 -37.15 15.21
N ALA A 202 -2.39 -36.59 16.35
CA ALA A 202 -2.07 -37.38 17.53
C ALA A 202 -3.28 -38.18 18.03
N TYR A 203 -4.48 -37.59 18.02
CA TYR A 203 -5.71 -38.29 18.35
C TYR A 203 -6.06 -39.40 17.35
N SER A 204 -5.88 -39.16 16.06
CA SER A 204 -6.11 -40.16 15.01
C SER A 204 -5.16 -41.35 15.14
N VAL A 205 -3.88 -41.11 15.44
CA VAL A 205 -2.87 -42.15 15.68
C VAL A 205 -3.24 -42.99 16.89
N VAL A 206 -3.65 -42.37 18.01
CA VAL A 206 -4.09 -43.08 19.23
C VAL A 206 -5.33 -43.94 18.97
N ARG A 207 -6.25 -43.53 18.09
CA ARG A 207 -7.37 -44.40 17.70
C ARG A 207 -6.94 -45.60 16.86
N GLN A 208 -5.89 -45.46 16.05
CA GLN A 208 -5.37 -46.54 15.20
C GLN A 208 -4.43 -47.52 15.95
N THR A 209 -3.94 -47.20 17.15
CA THR A 209 -3.04 -48.10 17.90
C THR A 209 -3.61 -49.49 18.16
N HIS A 210 -4.93 -49.62 18.35
CA HIS A 210 -5.58 -50.91 18.56
C HIS A 210 -5.52 -51.81 17.31
N GLU A 211 -5.77 -51.25 16.12
CA GLU A 211 -5.62 -51.98 14.85
C GLU A 211 -4.16 -52.31 14.54
N LEU A 212 -3.26 -51.39 14.88
CA LEU A 212 -1.81 -51.55 14.71
C LEU A 212 -1.27 -52.65 15.63
N GLY A 213 -1.78 -52.78 16.85
CA GLY A 213 -1.44 -53.86 17.78
C GLY A 213 -1.87 -55.24 17.26
N ILE A 214 -3.08 -55.34 16.70
CA ILE A 214 -3.58 -56.60 16.10
C ILE A 214 -2.76 -56.95 14.86
N ARG A 215 -2.51 -56.00 13.95
CA ARG A 215 -1.70 -56.23 12.73
C ARG A 215 -0.24 -56.53 13.06
N GLY A 216 0.30 -55.91 14.10
CA GLY A 216 1.64 -56.19 14.63
C GLY A 216 1.74 -57.61 15.20
N ALA A 217 0.73 -58.08 15.94
CA ALA A 217 0.65 -59.44 16.46
C ALA A 217 0.53 -60.50 15.34
N LEU A 218 -0.04 -60.12 14.18
CA LEU A 218 -0.10 -60.95 12.97
C LEU A 218 1.20 -60.90 12.12
N GLY A 219 2.25 -60.21 12.58
CA GLY A 219 3.57 -60.18 11.94
C GLY A 219 3.79 -59.05 10.93
N ALA A 220 2.94 -58.01 10.90
CA ALA A 220 3.14 -56.86 10.02
C ALA A 220 4.44 -56.11 10.37
N GLY A 221 5.26 -55.84 9.36
CA GLY A 221 6.52 -55.10 9.54
C GLY A 221 6.30 -53.65 9.97
N VAL A 222 7.13 -53.17 10.90
CA VAL A 222 7.08 -51.82 11.50
C VAL A 222 7.06 -50.70 10.44
N GLY A 223 7.80 -50.86 9.33
CA GLY A 223 7.82 -49.89 8.23
C GLY A 223 6.50 -49.81 7.45
N HIS A 224 5.78 -50.92 7.30
CA HIS A 224 4.49 -50.96 6.62
C HIS A 224 3.41 -50.24 7.44
N LEU A 225 3.45 -50.43 8.77
CA LEU A 225 2.54 -49.78 9.71
C LEU A 225 2.80 -48.27 9.79
N LEU A 226 4.07 -47.84 9.84
CA LEU A 226 4.47 -46.44 9.77
C LEU A 226 4.03 -45.76 8.47
N GLY A 227 4.22 -46.43 7.33
CA GLY A 227 3.84 -45.90 6.02
C GLY A 227 2.34 -45.63 5.90
N LEU A 228 1.50 -46.49 6.48
CA LEU A 228 0.04 -46.32 6.45
C LEU A 228 -0.39 -45.07 7.23
N ILE A 229 0.13 -44.89 8.45
CA ILE A 229 -0.18 -43.75 9.32
C ILE A 229 0.28 -42.44 8.68
N VAL A 230 1.51 -42.40 8.18
CA VAL A 230 2.07 -41.21 7.54
C VAL A 230 1.28 -40.86 6.28
N ARG A 231 0.89 -41.86 5.47
CA ARG A 231 0.09 -41.62 4.26
C ARG A 231 -1.27 -41.01 4.58
N ASP A 232 -1.99 -41.58 5.52
CA ASP A 232 -3.34 -41.12 5.86
C ASP A 232 -3.30 -39.73 6.51
N GLY A 233 -2.33 -39.47 7.41
CA GLY A 233 -2.11 -38.14 7.98
C GLY A 233 -1.69 -37.09 6.95
N MET A 234 -0.83 -37.46 5.99
CA MET A 234 -0.42 -36.57 4.91
C MET A 234 -1.55 -36.29 3.91
N PHE A 235 -2.42 -37.26 3.63
CA PHE A 235 -3.59 -37.06 2.78
C PHE A 235 -4.56 -36.04 3.40
N MET A 236 -4.86 -36.18 4.69
CA MET A 236 -5.72 -35.26 5.43
C MET A 236 -5.11 -33.84 5.48
N THR A 237 -3.79 -33.75 5.66
CA THR A 237 -3.05 -32.48 5.61
C THR A 237 -3.12 -31.84 4.22
N ALA A 238 -2.90 -32.61 3.16
CA ALA A 238 -2.95 -32.12 1.78
C ALA A 238 -4.35 -31.61 1.42
N ALA A 239 -5.40 -32.33 1.81
CA ALA A 239 -6.78 -31.90 1.62
C ALA A 239 -7.08 -30.58 2.37
N GLY A 240 -6.64 -30.48 3.63
CA GLY A 240 -6.76 -29.25 4.42
C GLY A 240 -6.02 -28.06 3.80
N LEU A 241 -4.80 -28.26 3.33
CA LEU A 241 -4.02 -27.24 2.62
C LEU A 241 -4.68 -26.79 1.32
N ALA A 242 -5.20 -27.73 0.53
CA ALA A 242 -5.89 -27.42 -0.72
C ALA A 242 -7.15 -26.57 -0.48
N LEU A 243 -7.97 -26.96 0.51
CA LEU A 243 -9.16 -26.22 0.90
C LEU A 243 -8.80 -24.85 1.49
N GLY A 244 -7.77 -24.78 2.33
CA GLY A 244 -7.27 -23.52 2.90
C GLY A 244 -6.76 -22.56 1.83
N LEU A 245 -6.00 -23.05 0.83
CA LEU A 245 -5.55 -22.26 -0.31
C LEU A 245 -6.72 -21.74 -1.15
N ALA A 246 -7.70 -22.60 -1.45
CA ALA A 246 -8.90 -22.20 -2.18
C ALA A 246 -9.69 -21.11 -1.41
N GLY A 247 -9.89 -21.30 -0.11
CA GLY A 247 -10.54 -20.32 0.76
C GLY A 247 -9.79 -18.99 0.83
N ALA A 248 -8.47 -19.03 0.96
CA ALA A 248 -7.63 -17.83 1.02
C ALA A 248 -7.64 -17.05 -0.31
N LEU A 249 -7.59 -17.74 -1.45
CA LEU A 249 -7.73 -17.11 -2.77
C LEU A 249 -9.11 -16.50 -2.97
N GLY A 250 -10.17 -17.18 -2.50
CA GLY A 250 -11.54 -16.65 -2.50
C GLY A 250 -11.68 -15.38 -1.66
N ALA A 251 -11.22 -15.42 -0.40
CA ALA A 251 -11.24 -14.28 0.51
C ALA A 251 -10.43 -13.10 -0.05
N LYS A 252 -9.25 -13.37 -0.62
CA LYS A 252 -8.44 -12.36 -1.31
C LYS A 252 -9.26 -11.68 -2.40
N ARG A 253 -9.94 -12.44 -3.27
CA ARG A 253 -10.70 -11.87 -4.38
C ARG A 253 -11.82 -10.95 -3.89
N VAL A 254 -12.52 -11.34 -2.82
CA VAL A 254 -13.53 -10.50 -2.18
C VAL A 254 -12.89 -9.23 -1.61
N LEU A 255 -11.80 -9.35 -0.84
CA LEU A 255 -11.12 -8.19 -0.23
C LEU A 255 -10.56 -7.22 -1.26
N THR A 256 -10.01 -7.71 -2.37
CA THR A 256 -9.51 -6.85 -3.47
C THR A 256 -10.64 -6.10 -4.19
N ALA A 257 -11.90 -6.56 -4.10
CA ALA A 257 -13.03 -5.83 -4.64
C ALA A 257 -13.40 -4.61 -3.77
N PHE A 258 -13.06 -4.63 -2.48
CA PHE A 258 -13.31 -3.54 -1.54
C PHE A 258 -12.09 -2.62 -1.35
N LEU A 259 -10.88 -3.12 -1.54
CA LEU A 259 -9.62 -2.40 -1.32
C LEU A 259 -8.95 -2.04 -2.65
N PHE A 260 -8.98 -0.75 -3.00
CA PHE A 260 -8.26 -0.22 -4.15
C PHE A 260 -6.74 -0.19 -3.89
N GLY A 261 -5.95 -0.71 -4.83
CA GLY A 261 -4.48 -0.57 -4.83
C GLY A 261 -3.68 -1.73 -4.21
N VAL A 262 -4.33 -2.79 -3.70
CA VAL A 262 -3.62 -3.99 -3.22
C VAL A 262 -3.26 -4.89 -4.40
N GLY A 263 -2.04 -4.76 -4.92
CA GLY A 263 -1.53 -5.51 -6.06
C GLY A 263 -0.97 -6.90 -5.68
N GLY A 264 -1.30 -7.92 -6.48
CA GLY A 264 -0.60 -9.22 -6.51
C GLY A 264 -0.92 -10.19 -5.37
N SER A 265 -0.80 -11.50 -5.63
CA SER A 265 -0.64 -12.48 -4.54
C SER A 265 0.83 -12.49 -4.19
N ASP A 266 1.15 -12.30 -2.91
CA ASP A 266 2.47 -12.62 -2.41
C ASP A 266 2.64 -14.15 -2.40
N ALA A 267 3.13 -14.69 -3.52
CA ALA A 267 3.36 -16.12 -3.68
C ALA A 267 4.34 -16.65 -2.63
N ILE A 268 5.27 -15.81 -2.17
CA ILE A 268 6.25 -16.19 -1.13
C ILE A 268 5.52 -16.40 0.19
N ALA A 269 4.60 -15.51 0.57
CA ALA A 269 3.81 -15.69 1.80
C ALA A 269 2.97 -16.98 1.78
N PHE A 270 2.33 -17.31 0.65
CA PHE A 270 1.58 -18.56 0.49
C PHE A 270 2.47 -19.80 0.58
N LEU A 271 3.62 -19.78 -0.10
CA LEU A 271 4.58 -20.88 -0.07
C LEU A 271 5.20 -21.05 1.33
N ALA A 272 5.53 -19.96 2.01
CA ALA A 272 6.08 -19.99 3.36
C ALA A 272 5.06 -20.55 4.37
N ALA A 273 3.81 -20.08 4.32
CA ALA A 273 2.75 -20.58 5.20
C ALA A 273 2.44 -22.06 4.93
N GLY A 274 2.25 -22.44 3.66
CA GLY A 274 2.00 -23.83 3.26
C GLY A 274 3.16 -24.76 3.64
N GLY A 275 4.40 -24.34 3.38
CA GLY A 275 5.61 -25.09 3.75
C GLY A 275 5.76 -25.26 5.26
N THR A 276 5.44 -24.23 6.04
CA THR A 276 5.49 -24.31 7.52
C THR A 276 4.45 -25.28 8.05
N LEU A 277 3.20 -25.19 7.59
CA LEU A 277 2.13 -26.12 7.97
C LEU A 277 2.44 -27.56 7.56
N ALA A 278 2.97 -27.78 6.35
CA ALA A 278 3.38 -29.09 5.87
C ALA A 278 4.52 -29.68 6.73
N SER A 279 5.48 -28.85 7.14
CA SER A 279 6.58 -29.26 8.02
C SER A 279 6.07 -29.64 9.41
N VAL A 280 5.15 -28.86 9.98
CA VAL A 280 4.51 -29.18 11.25
C VAL A 280 3.72 -30.49 11.15
N ALA A 281 2.92 -30.67 10.09
CA ALA A 281 2.15 -31.88 9.88
C ALA A 281 3.06 -33.11 9.72
N ALA A 282 4.16 -33.00 8.97
CA ALA A 282 5.13 -34.08 8.82
C ALA A 282 5.75 -34.47 10.18
N LEU A 283 6.15 -33.48 10.99
CA LEU A 283 6.65 -33.71 12.35
C LEU A 283 5.58 -34.36 13.24
N ALA A 284 4.34 -33.85 13.18
CA ALA A 284 3.20 -34.35 13.95
C ALA A 284 2.77 -35.77 13.55
N CYS A 285 2.95 -36.18 12.29
CA CYS A 285 2.75 -37.55 11.85
C CYS A 285 3.90 -38.46 12.31
N TYR A 286 5.15 -37.98 12.17
CA TYR A 286 6.34 -38.81 12.40
C TYR A 286 6.63 -39.08 13.88
N LEU A 287 6.49 -38.08 14.76
CA LEU A 287 6.82 -38.20 16.18
C LEU A 287 5.94 -39.21 16.93
N PRO A 288 4.59 -39.16 16.85
CA PRO A 288 3.71 -40.13 17.50
C PRO A 288 3.79 -41.51 16.86
N ALA A 289 3.90 -41.60 15.52
CA ALA A 289 4.02 -42.88 14.84
C ALA A 289 5.32 -43.59 15.24
N ARG A 290 6.44 -42.86 15.30
CA ARG A 290 7.71 -43.39 15.81
C ARG A 290 7.58 -43.85 17.26
N ARG A 291 6.97 -43.03 18.12
CA ARG A 291 6.71 -43.41 19.52
C ARG A 291 5.87 -44.69 19.61
N ALA A 292 4.75 -44.77 18.89
CA ALA A 292 3.86 -45.93 18.87
C ALA A 292 4.57 -47.21 18.39
N THR A 293 5.45 -47.12 17.38
CA THR A 293 6.24 -48.26 16.91
C THR A 293 7.41 -48.65 17.80
N SER A 294 7.80 -47.78 18.74
CA SER A 294 8.88 -48.05 19.71
C SER A 294 8.39 -48.59 21.05
N VAL A 295 7.08 -48.62 21.28
CA VAL A 295 6.50 -49.27 22.46
C VAL A 295 6.42 -50.77 22.20
N ASP A 296 6.99 -51.56 23.11
CA ASP A 296 6.98 -53.02 23.04
C ASP A 296 5.52 -53.54 23.02
N PRO A 297 5.09 -54.30 21.99
CA PRO A 297 3.71 -54.77 21.83
C PRO A 297 3.20 -55.57 23.04
N MET A 298 4.10 -56.16 23.83
CA MET A 298 3.76 -56.86 25.08
C MET A 298 3.32 -55.93 26.22
N ILE A 299 3.71 -54.65 26.21
CA ILE A 299 3.29 -53.65 27.21
C ILE A 299 1.92 -53.07 26.85
N ALA A 300 1.62 -52.90 25.55
CA ALA A 300 0.35 -52.37 25.07
C ALA A 300 -0.86 -53.29 25.37
N LEU A 301 -0.64 -54.59 25.49
CA LEU A 301 -1.67 -55.60 25.84
C LEU A 301 -1.87 -55.81 27.34
N ARG A 302 -1.03 -55.21 28.20
CA ARG A 302 -1.06 -55.37 29.66
C ARG A 302 -1.57 -54.13 30.42
N ALA A 303 -1.87 -53.06 29.70
CA ALA A 303 -2.52 -51.86 30.24
C ALA A 303 -4.04 -52.00 30.09
N GLU A 304 -4.62 -52.91 30.88
CA GLU A 304 -5.98 -52.77 31.42
C GLU A 304 -5.86 -52.44 32.91
#